data_AF-A0A7V5T8M5-F1
#
_entry.id   AF-A0A7V5T8M5-F1
#
_cell.length_a   1.000
_cell.length_b   1.000
_cell.length_c   1.000
_cell.angle_alpha   90.00
_cell.angle_beta   90.00
_cell.angle_gamma   90.00
#
_symmetry.space_group_name_H-M   'P 1'
#
loop_
_entity.id
_entity.type
_entity.pdbx_description
1 polymer ?
#
loop_
_entity_poly.entity_id
_entity_poly.type
_entity_poly.pdbx_seq_one_letter_code
_entity_poly.pdbx_strand_id
1 'polypeptide(L)'
;MGVANIRYFTSESVTEGHPDKVADQIADAVLDEVLRQDEDGRVACEVLLTTGLVLVAGEITTTAEVDYARLARQVICDIGYTRAKYGLDGETCGVIVSIATQSPDIAAGVDTGGAGDQGMMFGYAVRETPELMPLPIQLAHRITRRLAEVRKQGLLPYLRPDGKSQVTVVYEGMRPLYVDTVVVAAQHSDRVEARTVRE
;
A
#
# COMPACT_ATOMS: atom_id res chain seq x y z
N MET A 1 -28.46 -5.40 36.62
CA MET A 1 -27.91 -5.88 35.33
C MET A 1 -27.35 -4.67 34.63
N GLY A 2 -26.03 -4.58 34.46
CA GLY A 2 -25.39 -3.46 33.78
C GLY A 2 -25.74 -3.47 32.29
N VAL A 3 -26.01 -2.29 31.74
CA VAL A 3 -26.30 -2.14 30.30
C VAL A 3 -25.09 -2.64 29.51
N ALA A 4 -25.31 -3.56 28.57
CA ALA A 4 -24.28 -3.98 27.64
C ALA A 4 -23.74 -2.75 26.89
N ASN A 5 -22.44 -2.46 27.02
CA ASN A 5 -21.84 -1.30 26.39
C ASN A 5 -21.52 -1.64 24.93
N ILE A 6 -22.47 -1.31 24.04
CA ILE A 6 -22.35 -1.52 22.60
C ILE A 6 -21.58 -0.37 21.96
N ARG A 7 -20.56 -0.71 21.17
CA ARG A 7 -19.73 0.25 20.43
C ARG A 7 -19.54 -0.20 18.98
N TYR A 8 -19.56 0.75 18.06
CA TYR A 8 -19.21 0.54 16.66
C TYR A 8 -17.75 0.97 16.45
N PHE A 9 -16.96 0.10 15.83
CA PHE A 9 -15.57 0.40 15.49
C PHE A 9 -15.34 0.14 14.01
N THR A 10 -14.71 1.11 13.34
CA THR A 10 -14.50 1.09 11.90
C THR A 10 -13.02 1.06 11.58
N SER A 11 -12.64 0.28 10.57
CA SER A 11 -11.32 0.34 9.94
C SER A 11 -11.47 0.22 8.43
N GLU A 12 -10.45 0.65 7.70
CA GLU A 12 -10.44 0.68 6.25
C GLU A 12 -9.13 0.17 5.68
N SER A 13 -9.15 -0.12 4.38
CA SER A 13 -7.98 -0.54 3.61
C SER A 13 -8.15 -0.08 2.17
N VAL A 14 -7.03 -0.02 1.46
CA VAL A 14 -6.99 0.24 0.02
C VAL A 14 -6.22 -0.88 -0.68
N THR A 15 -6.48 -1.09 -1.97
CA THR A 15 -5.78 -2.09 -2.78
C THR A 15 -4.35 -1.65 -3.12
N GLU A 16 -3.56 -2.58 -3.65
CA GLU A 16 -2.26 -2.29 -4.27
C GLU A 16 -2.33 -1.25 -5.41
N GLY A 17 -3.51 -1.00 -5.97
CA GLY A 17 -3.71 -0.02 -7.04
C GLY A 17 -4.00 1.40 -6.56
N HIS A 18 -4.20 1.63 -5.26
CA HIS A 18 -4.38 3.00 -4.75
C HIS A 18 -3.10 3.81 -4.96
N PRO A 19 -3.16 5.06 -5.43
CA PRO A 19 -1.96 5.85 -5.78
C PRO A 19 -0.93 5.89 -4.63
N ASP A 20 -1.37 6.13 -3.40
CA ASP A 20 -0.46 6.13 -2.24
C ASP A 20 0.23 4.76 -2.06
N LYS A 21 -0.49 3.65 -2.26
CA LYS A 21 0.10 2.31 -2.17
C LYS A 21 0.96 1.95 -3.38
N VAL A 22 0.72 2.53 -4.54
CA VAL A 22 1.62 2.41 -5.70
C VAL A 22 2.94 3.11 -5.38
N ALA A 23 2.90 4.29 -4.75
CA ALA A 23 4.09 5.01 -4.31
C ALA A 23 4.88 4.19 -3.28
N ASP A 24 4.21 3.67 -2.24
CA ASP A 24 4.82 2.79 -1.24
C ASP A 24 5.52 1.58 -1.91
N GLN A 25 4.84 0.90 -2.84
CA GLN A 25 5.39 -0.27 -3.53
C GLN A 25 6.59 0.06 -4.42
N ILE A 26 6.63 1.24 -5.06
CA ILE A 26 7.80 1.66 -5.85
C ILE A 26 8.97 1.97 -4.91
N ALA A 27 8.73 2.65 -3.79
CA ALA A 27 9.76 2.96 -2.81
C ALA A 27 10.35 1.67 -2.20
N ASP A 28 9.50 0.72 -1.80
CA ASP A 28 9.93 -0.57 -1.27
C ASP A 28 10.63 -1.43 -2.32
N ALA A 29 10.22 -1.37 -3.59
CA ALA A 29 10.94 -2.07 -4.65
C ALA A 29 12.37 -1.52 -4.85
N VAL A 30 12.55 -0.21 -4.73
CA VAL A 30 13.89 0.41 -4.74
C VAL A 30 14.72 -0.07 -3.54
N LEU A 31 14.11 -0.11 -2.35
CA LEU A 31 14.76 -0.68 -1.15
C LEU A 31 15.19 -2.13 -1.37
N ASP A 32 14.29 -2.98 -1.88
CA ASP A 32 14.57 -4.38 -2.16
C ASP A 32 15.71 -4.54 -3.15
N GLU A 33 15.72 -3.76 -4.24
CA GLU A 33 16.76 -3.86 -5.26
C GLU A 33 18.14 -3.40 -4.75
N VAL A 34 18.17 -2.39 -3.88
CA VAL A 34 19.39 -1.98 -3.17
C VAL A 34 19.88 -3.09 -2.25
N LEU A 35 19.03 -3.56 -1.32
CA LEU A 35 19.41 -4.58 -0.34
C LEU A 35 19.77 -5.93 -0.96
N ARG A 36 19.23 -6.24 -2.14
CA ARG A 36 19.59 -7.43 -2.92
C ARG A 36 21.04 -7.40 -3.43
N GLN A 37 21.60 -6.21 -3.68
CA GLN A 37 22.96 -6.04 -4.20
C GLN A 37 23.95 -5.60 -3.11
N ASP A 38 23.47 -4.87 -2.11
CA ASP A 38 24.24 -4.23 -1.06
C ASP A 38 23.46 -4.27 0.26
N GLU A 39 23.77 -5.27 1.10
CA GLU A 39 23.08 -5.50 2.38
C GLU A 39 23.23 -4.32 3.37
N ASP A 40 24.28 -3.51 3.23
CA ASP A 40 24.55 -2.33 4.05
C ASP A 40 24.01 -1.02 3.42
N GLY A 41 23.34 -1.13 2.27
CA GLY A 41 22.75 -0.01 1.54
C GLY A 41 21.72 0.74 2.38
N ARG A 42 21.79 2.07 2.36
CA ARG A 42 20.86 2.96 3.09
C ARG A 42 19.92 3.63 2.11
N VAL A 43 18.62 3.50 2.35
CA VAL A 43 17.58 3.96 1.42
C VAL A 43 16.56 4.80 2.19
N ALA A 44 16.44 6.07 1.79
CA ALA A 44 15.29 6.92 2.07
C ALA A 44 14.70 7.32 0.72
N CYS A 45 13.87 6.43 0.15
CA CYS A 45 13.27 6.62 -1.17
C CYS A 45 11.83 7.13 -1.02
N GLU A 46 11.56 8.28 -1.62
CA GLU A 46 10.25 8.92 -1.65
C GLU A 46 9.69 8.89 -3.07
N VAL A 47 8.40 8.59 -3.18
CA VAL A 47 7.72 8.49 -4.48
C VAL A 47 6.48 9.37 -4.50
N LEU A 48 6.43 10.30 -5.45
CA LEU A 48 5.23 11.08 -5.75
C LEU A 48 4.64 10.61 -7.06
N LEU A 49 3.32 10.38 -7.05
CA LEU A 49 2.56 9.97 -8.22
C LEU A 49 1.47 10.98 -8.56
N THR A 50 1.31 11.23 -9.85
CA THR A 50 0.16 11.94 -10.40
C THR A 50 -0.11 11.47 -11.83
N THR A 51 -1.09 12.07 -12.50
CA THR A 51 -1.51 11.66 -13.85
C THR A 51 -0.33 11.73 -14.83
N GLY A 52 0.12 10.56 -15.29
CA GLY A 52 1.19 10.44 -16.27
C GLY A 52 2.60 10.72 -15.75
N LEU A 53 2.81 10.92 -14.45
CA LEU A 53 4.11 11.26 -13.88
C LEU A 53 4.39 10.45 -12.60
N VAL A 54 5.61 9.93 -12.54
CA VAL A 54 6.23 9.36 -11.34
C VAL A 54 7.50 10.14 -11.03
N LEU A 55 7.61 10.67 -9.82
CA LEU A 55 8.83 11.27 -9.30
C LEU A 55 9.40 10.35 -8.23
N VAL A 56 10.59 9.82 -8.47
CA VAL A 56 11.39 9.04 -7.51
C VAL A 56 12.48 9.97 -6.97
N ALA A 57 12.47 10.23 -5.67
CA ALA A 57 13.35 11.19 -5.01
C ALA A 57 13.86 10.66 -3.66
N GLY A 58 14.81 11.37 -3.06
CA GLY A 58 15.32 11.08 -1.71
C GLY A 58 16.80 10.76 -1.69
N GLU A 59 17.25 10.14 -0.60
CA GLU A 59 18.67 9.92 -0.29
C GLU A 59 19.00 8.43 -0.25
N ILE A 60 19.90 7.99 -1.13
CA ILE A 60 20.34 6.61 -1.22
C ILE A 60 21.87 6.55 -1.20
N THR A 61 22.40 5.78 -0.25
CA THR A 61 23.84 5.49 -0.14
C THR A 61 24.03 3.99 -0.32
N THR A 62 24.60 3.60 -1.46
CA THR A 62 24.78 2.19 -1.82
C THR A 62 25.85 2.03 -2.89
N THR A 63 26.38 0.81 -3.02
CA THR A 63 27.18 0.34 -4.15
C THR A 63 26.35 -0.32 -5.26
N ALA A 64 25.05 -0.52 -5.04
CA ALA A 64 24.13 -1.14 -6.00
C ALA A 64 23.93 -0.27 -7.25
N GLU A 65 23.83 -0.92 -8.41
CA GLU A 65 23.41 -0.28 -9.65
C GLU A 65 21.90 -0.45 -9.84
N VAL A 66 21.14 0.64 -9.68
CA VAL A 66 19.67 0.62 -9.71
C VAL A 66 19.13 1.42 -10.90
N ASP A 67 18.35 0.75 -11.76
CA ASP A 67 17.56 1.41 -12.79
C ASP A 67 16.18 1.78 -12.23
N TYR A 68 16.11 2.92 -11.55
CA TYR A 68 14.91 3.41 -10.87
C TYR A 68 13.72 3.57 -11.83
N ALA A 69 13.99 4.02 -13.06
CA ALA A 69 12.93 4.25 -14.03
C ALA A 69 12.31 2.94 -14.49
N ARG A 70 13.13 1.95 -14.86
CA ARG A 70 12.65 0.62 -15.24
C ARG A 70 11.90 -0.05 -14.10
N LEU A 71 12.42 0.05 -12.88
CA LEU A 71 11.83 -0.57 -11.70
C LEU A 71 10.44 0.02 -11.38
N ALA A 72 10.32 1.35 -11.39
CA ALA A 72 9.04 2.02 -11.20
C ALA A 72 8.00 1.58 -12.25
N ARG A 73 8.39 1.49 -13.52
CA ARG A 73 7.51 1.01 -14.60
C ARG A 73 7.07 -0.43 -14.37
N GLN A 74 8.00 -1.30 -13.98
CA GLN A 74 7.71 -2.70 -13.70
C GLN A 74 6.66 -2.85 -12.60
N VAL A 75 6.84 -2.16 -11.47
CA VAL A 75 5.87 -2.16 -10.36
C VAL A 75 4.49 -1.69 -10.82
N ILE A 76 4.41 -0.60 -11.58
CA ILE A 76 3.15 -0.07 -12.12
C ILE A 76 2.45 -1.11 -13.02
N CYS A 77 3.21 -1.79 -13.88
CA CYS A 77 2.70 -2.84 -14.76
C CYS A 77 2.22 -4.08 -13.97
N ASP A 78 2.97 -4.50 -12.94
CA ASP A 78 2.63 -5.66 -12.09
C ASP A 78 1.36 -5.43 -11.25
N ILE A 79 1.14 -4.18 -10.83
CA ILE A 79 -0.11 -3.76 -10.20
C ILE A 79 -1.28 -3.82 -11.20
N GLY A 80 -1.01 -3.58 -12.48
CA GLY A 80 -1.99 -3.70 -13.57
C GLY A 80 -2.37 -2.37 -14.24
N TYR A 81 -1.59 -1.32 -14.01
CA TYR A 81 -1.71 -0.05 -14.73
C TYR A 81 -0.97 -0.14 -16.08
N THR A 82 -1.58 -0.84 -17.02
CA THR A 82 -1.00 -1.16 -18.35
C THR A 82 -1.69 -0.42 -19.50
N ARG A 83 -2.56 0.55 -19.18
CA ARG A 83 -3.37 1.29 -20.15
C ARG A 83 -3.66 2.69 -19.62
N ALA A 84 -3.34 3.71 -20.41
CA ALA A 84 -3.60 5.12 -20.08
C ALA A 84 -5.03 5.42 -19.57
N LYS A 85 -6.04 4.70 -20.08
CA LYS A 85 -7.44 4.84 -19.65
C LYS A 85 -7.71 4.48 -18.18
N TYR A 86 -6.75 3.87 -17.48
CA TYR A 86 -6.84 3.55 -16.05
C TYR A 86 -6.37 4.69 -15.15
N GLY A 87 -5.83 5.77 -15.73
CA GLY A 87 -5.29 6.95 -15.03
C GLY A 87 -3.76 6.96 -14.94
N LEU A 88 -3.13 5.79 -15.09
CA LEU A 88 -1.69 5.60 -15.16
C LEU A 88 -1.37 4.43 -16.12
N ASP A 89 -0.20 4.46 -16.74
CA ASP A 89 0.29 3.44 -17.66
C ASP A 89 1.82 3.32 -17.52
N GLY A 90 2.30 2.17 -17.04
CA GLY A 90 3.71 1.93 -16.79
C GLY A 90 4.57 2.03 -18.05
N GLU A 91 4.00 1.79 -19.23
CA GLU A 91 4.73 1.88 -20.50
C GLU A 91 4.90 3.32 -20.97
N THR A 92 3.97 4.22 -20.62
CA THR A 92 3.93 5.59 -21.20
C THR A 92 4.13 6.71 -20.19
N CYS A 93 4.08 6.45 -18.88
CA CYS A 93 4.25 7.50 -17.87
C CYS A 93 5.65 8.13 -17.96
N GLY A 94 5.76 9.42 -17.66
CA GLY A 94 7.05 10.04 -17.39
C GLY A 94 7.60 9.57 -16.05
N VAL A 95 8.90 9.28 -15.98
CA VAL A 95 9.59 8.99 -14.72
C VAL A 95 10.72 9.99 -14.56
N ILE A 96 10.67 10.77 -13.49
CA ILE A 96 11.72 11.71 -13.08
C ILE A 96 12.44 11.08 -11.89
N VAL A 97 13.77 11.04 -11.96
CA VAL A 97 14.62 10.51 -10.90
C VAL A 97 15.46 11.65 -10.34
N SER A 98 15.37 11.87 -9.04
CA SER A 98 16.07 12.91 -8.29
C SER A 98 16.63 12.35 -6.98
N ILE A 99 17.55 11.39 -7.11
CA ILE A 99 18.24 10.74 -5.98
C ILE A 99 19.56 11.46 -5.67
N ALA A 100 19.80 11.72 -4.40
CA ALA A 100 21.08 12.20 -3.87
C ALA A 100 21.68 11.16 -2.91
N THR A 101 22.95 11.33 -2.54
CA THR A 101 23.57 10.53 -1.46
C THR A 101 23.19 11.10 -0.10
N GLN A 102 23.12 10.25 0.93
CA GLN A 102 22.84 10.69 2.31
C GLN A 102 23.85 11.74 2.80
N SER A 103 23.39 12.70 3.60
CA SER A 103 24.25 13.72 4.21
C SER A 103 25.34 13.08 5.10
N PRO A 104 26.61 13.50 4.98
CA PRO A 104 27.69 13.04 5.86
C PRO A 104 27.42 13.27 7.35
N ASP A 105 26.68 14.33 7.70
CA ASP A 105 26.36 14.66 9.10
C ASP A 105 25.41 13.63 9.73
N ILE A 106 24.51 13.05 8.93
CA ILE A 106 23.61 11.97 9.37
C ILE A 106 24.38 10.66 9.47
N ALA A 107 25.26 10.38 8.50
CA ALA A 107 26.06 9.17 8.49
C ALA A 107 26.91 9.04 9.77
N ALA A 108 27.54 10.12 10.22
CA ALA A 108 28.37 10.12 11.44
C ALA A 108 27.61 9.69 12.71
N GLY A 109 26.32 10.01 12.82
CA GLY A 109 25.48 9.59 13.95
C GLY A 109 25.07 8.13 13.88
N VAL A 110 24.67 7.67 12.70
CA VAL A 110 24.16 6.31 12.46
C VAL A 110 25.27 5.26 12.50
N ASP A 111 26.46 5.58 11.97
CA ASP A 111 27.58 4.63 11.85
C ASP A 111 28.04 4.10 13.22
N THR A 112 27.75 4.84 14.30
CA THR A 112 28.09 4.46 15.67
C THR A 112 27.00 3.61 16.37
N GLY A 113 25.94 3.23 15.65
CA GLY A 113 24.84 2.40 16.14
C GLY A 113 23.70 3.18 16.82
N GLY A 114 23.66 4.50 16.68
CA GLY A 114 22.55 5.34 17.12
C GLY A 114 21.33 5.25 16.21
N ALA A 115 20.16 5.70 16.70
CA ALA A 115 18.97 5.83 15.86
C ALA A 115 19.21 6.90 14.77
N GLY A 116 18.72 6.66 13.55
CA GLY A 116 18.84 7.59 12.42
C GLY A 116 17.94 8.83 12.51
N ASP A 117 16.90 8.78 13.34
CA ASP A 117 16.05 9.92 13.68
C ASP A 117 15.44 9.71 15.08
N GLN A 118 14.91 10.78 15.67
CA GLN A 118 14.06 10.71 16.86
C GLN A 118 12.70 10.09 16.51
N GLY A 119 12.15 9.26 17.41
CA GLY A 119 10.88 8.60 17.13
C GLY A 119 10.23 7.93 18.33
N MET A 120 8.98 7.52 18.14
CA MET A 120 8.19 6.73 19.08
C MET A 120 7.47 5.63 18.32
N MET A 121 7.49 4.41 18.86
CA MET A 121 6.92 3.22 18.21
C MET A 121 5.89 2.57 19.14
N PHE A 122 4.77 2.15 18.57
CA PHE A 122 3.71 1.41 19.26
C PHE A 122 3.53 0.04 18.62
N GLY A 123 3.64 -1.03 19.42
CA GLY A 123 3.23 -2.38 19.03
C GLY A 123 1.86 -2.71 19.63
N TYR A 124 1.02 -3.40 18.86
CA TYR A 124 -0.31 -3.83 19.32
C TYR A 124 -0.59 -5.27 18.90
N ALA A 125 -1.27 -6.03 19.76
CA ALA A 125 -1.74 -7.38 19.47
C ALA A 125 -3.02 -7.67 20.26
N VAL A 126 -3.97 -8.39 19.65
CA VAL A 126 -5.24 -8.78 20.27
C VAL A 126 -5.73 -10.14 19.76
N ARG A 127 -6.32 -10.96 20.65
CA ARG A 127 -6.77 -12.33 20.33
C ARG A 127 -8.13 -12.41 19.59
N GLU A 128 -8.50 -11.37 18.86
CA GLU A 128 -9.75 -11.35 18.08
C GLU A 128 -9.65 -12.19 16.80
N THR A 129 -8.44 -12.37 16.29
CA THR A 129 -8.14 -13.13 15.06
C THR A 129 -6.95 -14.07 15.27
N PRO A 130 -6.80 -15.14 14.47
CA PRO A 130 -5.64 -16.03 14.54
C PRO A 130 -4.29 -15.32 14.33
N GLU A 131 -4.29 -14.23 13.57
CA GLU A 131 -3.11 -13.41 13.28
C GLU A 131 -2.77 -12.42 14.41
N LEU A 132 -3.50 -12.45 15.53
CA LEU A 132 -3.36 -11.54 16.66
C LEU A 132 -3.60 -10.05 16.33
N MET A 133 -4.44 -9.79 15.34
CA MET A 133 -4.79 -8.45 14.86
C MET A 133 -6.26 -8.08 15.17
N PRO A 134 -6.60 -6.78 15.25
CA PRO A 134 -7.99 -6.35 15.39
C PRO A 134 -8.84 -6.85 14.22
N LEU A 135 -10.03 -7.38 14.51
CA LEU A 135 -10.92 -7.92 13.48
C LEU A 135 -11.27 -6.91 12.35
N PRO A 136 -11.55 -5.61 12.60
CA PRO A 136 -12.03 -4.68 11.59
C PRO A 136 -11.00 -4.43 10.49
N ILE A 137 -9.72 -4.21 10.87
CA ILE A 137 -8.63 -4.00 9.91
C ILE A 137 -8.31 -5.28 9.14
N GLN A 138 -8.35 -6.44 9.81
CA GLN A 138 -8.15 -7.73 9.14
C GLN A 138 -9.20 -8.02 8.07
N LEU A 139 -10.48 -7.71 8.35
CA LEU A 139 -11.54 -7.87 7.36
C LEU A 139 -11.36 -6.89 6.19
N ALA A 140 -11.03 -5.62 6.45
CA ALA A 140 -10.76 -4.64 5.39
C ALA A 140 -9.60 -5.09 4.48
N HIS A 141 -8.47 -5.52 5.06
CA HIS A 141 -7.34 -6.05 4.29
C HIS A 141 -7.69 -7.30 3.46
N ARG A 142 -8.49 -8.22 4.02
CA ARG A 142 -8.93 -9.41 3.29
C ARG A 142 -9.83 -9.04 2.09
N ILE A 143 -10.68 -8.03 2.24
CA ILE A 143 -11.54 -7.56 1.14
C ILE A 143 -10.70 -6.93 0.02
N THR A 144 -9.77 -6.02 0.32
CA THR A 144 -8.93 -5.38 -0.71
C THR A 144 -7.98 -6.37 -1.38
N ARG A 145 -7.40 -7.32 -0.62
CA ARG A 145 -6.62 -8.42 -1.18
C ARG A 145 -7.45 -9.27 -2.13
N ARG A 146 -8.67 -9.66 -1.71
CA ARG A 146 -9.57 -10.45 -2.56
C ARG A 146 -9.98 -9.68 -3.83
N LEU A 147 -10.22 -8.37 -3.72
CA LEU A 147 -10.53 -7.51 -4.86
C LEU A 147 -9.39 -7.49 -5.90
N ALA A 148 -8.15 -7.41 -5.43
CA ALA A 148 -6.96 -7.51 -6.29
C ALA A 148 -6.82 -8.91 -6.93
N GLU A 149 -7.02 -9.97 -6.15
CA GLU A 149 -6.96 -11.37 -6.63
C GLU A 149 -7.96 -11.64 -7.76
N VAL A 150 -9.25 -11.33 -7.55
CA VAL A 150 -10.29 -11.63 -8.56
C VAL A 150 -10.11 -10.82 -9.84
N ARG A 151 -9.51 -9.62 -9.74
CA ARG A 151 -9.08 -8.82 -10.90
C ARG A 151 -7.92 -9.49 -11.63
N LYS A 152 -6.82 -9.82 -10.93
CA LYS A 152 -5.61 -10.42 -11.51
C LYS A 152 -5.89 -11.81 -12.11
N GLN A 153 -6.81 -12.57 -11.53
CA GLN A 153 -7.26 -13.87 -12.05
C GLN A 153 -8.22 -13.74 -13.25
N GLY A 154 -8.69 -12.54 -13.58
CA GLY A 154 -9.66 -12.31 -14.65
C GLY A 154 -11.07 -12.82 -14.34
N LEU A 155 -11.37 -13.17 -13.08
CA LEU A 155 -12.71 -13.60 -12.65
C LEU A 155 -13.74 -12.47 -12.79
N LEU A 156 -13.33 -11.25 -12.43
CA LEU A 156 -14.08 -10.02 -12.63
C LEU A 156 -13.28 -9.10 -13.57
N PRO A 157 -13.28 -9.36 -14.89
CA PRO A 157 -12.36 -8.72 -15.85
C PRO A 157 -12.67 -7.24 -16.11
N TYR A 158 -13.79 -6.75 -15.59
CA TYR A 158 -14.16 -5.33 -15.64
C TYR A 158 -13.50 -4.49 -14.55
N LEU A 159 -12.90 -5.11 -13.53
CA LEU A 159 -12.19 -4.40 -12.46
C LEU A 159 -10.90 -3.76 -12.97
N ARG A 160 -10.56 -2.61 -12.39
CA ARG A 160 -9.31 -1.88 -12.59
C ARG A 160 -8.53 -1.85 -11.26
N PRO A 161 -7.26 -1.42 -11.25
CA PRO A 161 -6.40 -1.64 -10.09
C PRO A 161 -6.85 -0.95 -8.80
N ASP A 162 -7.36 0.29 -8.83
CA ASP A 162 -7.73 1.02 -7.61
C ASP A 162 -9.00 0.46 -6.94
N GLY A 163 -9.01 0.51 -5.61
CA GLY A 163 -10.10 0.04 -4.80
C GLY A 163 -9.89 0.28 -3.32
N LYS A 164 -10.99 0.38 -2.58
CA LYS A 164 -11.06 0.68 -1.15
C LYS A 164 -12.09 -0.21 -0.48
N SER A 165 -11.86 -0.50 0.79
CA SER A 165 -12.83 -1.18 1.64
C SER A 165 -12.90 -0.51 3.00
N GLN A 166 -14.09 -0.49 3.61
CA GLN A 166 -14.30 -0.06 4.98
C GLN A 166 -15.24 -1.05 5.67
N VAL A 167 -14.90 -1.44 6.90
CA VAL A 167 -15.67 -2.41 7.70
C VAL A 167 -15.96 -1.82 9.06
N THR A 168 -17.24 -1.77 9.42
CA THR A 168 -17.71 -1.41 10.75
C THR A 168 -18.18 -2.65 11.49
N VAL A 169 -17.58 -2.91 12.65
CA VAL A 169 -17.88 -4.06 13.51
C VAL A 169 -18.53 -3.58 14.80
N VAL A 170 -19.58 -4.28 15.22
CA VAL A 170 -20.23 -4.06 16.53
C VAL A 170 -19.48 -4.85 17.59
N TYR A 171 -19.12 -4.17 18.67
CA TYR A 171 -18.48 -4.74 19.84
C TYR A 171 -19.38 -4.64 21.06
N GLU A 172 -19.32 -5.65 21.93
CA GLU A 172 -19.73 -5.55 23.32
C GLU A 172 -18.48 -5.53 24.21
N GLY A 173 -18.18 -4.37 24.78
CA GLY A 173 -16.87 -4.14 25.39
C GLY A 173 -15.74 -4.32 24.38
N MET A 174 -14.87 -5.31 24.60
CA MET A 174 -13.74 -5.66 23.73
C MET A 174 -14.00 -6.87 22.83
N ARG A 175 -15.19 -7.47 22.90
CA ARG A 175 -15.53 -8.66 22.12
C ARG A 175 -16.24 -8.25 20.83
N PRO A 176 -15.71 -8.58 19.64
CA PRO A 176 -16.44 -8.37 18.39
C PRO A 176 -17.66 -9.30 18.34
N LEU A 177 -18.80 -8.79 17.87
CA LEU A 177 -20.03 -9.55 17.74
C LEU A 177 -20.33 -9.88 16.27
N TYR A 178 -20.54 -8.85 15.44
CA TYR A 178 -20.86 -9.00 14.02
C TYR A 178 -20.44 -7.77 13.23
N VAL A 179 -20.39 -7.92 11.90
CA VAL A 179 -20.17 -6.82 10.97
C VAL A 179 -21.49 -6.11 10.72
N ASP A 180 -21.54 -4.81 11.02
CA ASP A 180 -22.71 -3.97 10.79
C ASP A 180 -22.74 -3.47 9.34
N THR A 181 -21.64 -2.89 8.90
CA THR A 181 -21.55 -2.22 7.59
C THR A 181 -20.28 -2.62 6.86
N VAL A 182 -20.41 -2.94 5.57
CA VAL A 182 -19.29 -3.13 4.64
C VAL A 182 -19.46 -2.17 3.48
N VAL A 183 -18.41 -1.40 3.18
CA VAL A 183 -18.34 -0.55 1.98
C VAL A 183 -17.18 -1.03 1.14
N VAL A 184 -17.43 -1.23 -0.15
CA VAL A 184 -16.39 -1.50 -1.16
C VAL A 184 -16.55 -0.50 -2.28
N ALA A 185 -15.49 0.25 -2.55
CA ALA A 185 -15.39 1.10 -3.73
C ALA A 185 -14.35 0.48 -4.64
N ALA A 186 -14.75 -0.01 -5.82
CA ALA A 186 -13.84 -0.65 -6.76
C ALA A 186 -13.80 0.15 -8.06
N GLN A 187 -12.62 0.45 -8.57
CA GLN A 187 -12.48 1.04 -9.89
C GLN A 187 -12.88 -0.01 -10.93
N HIS A 188 -13.72 0.36 -11.90
CA HIS A 188 -14.22 -0.56 -12.90
C HIS A 188 -14.38 0.08 -14.28
N SER A 189 -14.60 -0.75 -15.29
CA SER A 189 -14.98 -0.34 -16.63
C SER A 189 -16.32 0.43 -16.63
N ASP A 190 -16.44 1.44 -17.49
CA ASP A 190 -17.70 2.16 -17.76
C ASP A 190 -18.78 1.28 -18.41
N ARG A 191 -18.38 0.10 -18.90
CA ARG A 191 -19.27 -0.87 -19.55
C ARG A 191 -20.02 -1.79 -18.59
N VAL A 192 -19.68 -1.83 -17.30
CA VAL A 192 -20.37 -2.67 -16.31
C VAL A 192 -21.37 -1.82 -15.52
N GLU A 193 -22.57 -2.34 -15.31
CA GLU A 193 -23.60 -1.66 -14.52
C GLU A 193 -23.30 -1.76 -13.03
N ALA A 194 -23.65 -0.72 -12.27
CA ALA A 194 -23.44 -0.68 -10.82
C ALA A 194 -24.11 -1.85 -10.08
N ARG A 195 -25.23 -2.37 -10.62
CA ARG A 195 -25.90 -3.55 -10.08
C ARG A 195 -25.02 -4.80 -10.16
N THR A 196 -24.38 -5.04 -11.31
CA THR A 196 -23.45 -6.18 -11.50
C THR A 196 -22.18 -6.01 -10.68
N VAL A 197 -21.72 -4.78 -10.43
CA VAL A 197 -20.58 -4.54 -9.52
C VAL A 197 -20.94 -4.87 -8.07
N ARG A 198 -22.22 -4.71 -7.69
CA ARG A 198 -22.72 -4.96 -6.34
C ARG A 198 -23.02 -6.44 -6.05
N GLU A 199 -23.59 -7.16 -7.02
CA GLU A 199 -23.96 -8.59 -6.93
C GLU A 199 -22.72 -9.51 -6.96
#